data_AF-A0AAP2GTA0-F1
#
_entry.id   AF-A0AAP2GTA0-F1
#
_cell.length_a   1.000
_cell.length_b   1.000
_cell.length_c   1.000
_cell.angle_alpha   90.00
_cell.angle_beta   90.00
_cell.angle_gamma   90.00
#
_symmetry.space_group_name_H-M   'P 1'
#
loop_
_entity.id
_entity.type
_entity.pdbx_description
1 polymer ?
#
loop_
_entity_poly.entity_id
_entity_poly.type
_entity_poly.pdbx_seq_one_letter_code
_entity_poly.pdbx_strand_id
1 'polypeptide(L)'
;MYRAIFLFLLLFTHCSTADTPLCPDKTCDDYATQAEAQAAFDADPSCLGELDNDNDGKACEHLTDGTTPGTNCPSTSSCGCSGKKKDNCGGPCCEWTTGSGCGCK
;
A
#
# COMPACT_ATOMS: atom_id res chain seq x y z
N MET A 1 -37.83 -55.31 36.37
CA MET A 1 -37.16 -55.57 35.07
C MET A 1 -37.17 -54.27 34.26
N TYR A 2 -36.09 -53.50 34.29
CA TYR A 2 -35.55 -52.69 33.18
C TYR A 2 -34.10 -52.42 33.57
N ARG A 3 -33.20 -53.07 32.84
CA ARG A 3 -31.76 -53.12 33.06
C ARG A 3 -31.10 -51.91 32.36
N ALA A 4 -29.87 -51.64 32.80
CA ALA A 4 -28.80 -50.87 32.15
C ALA A 4 -28.65 -49.40 32.58
N ILE A 5 -27.86 -49.25 33.64
CA ILE A 5 -26.98 -48.11 33.93
C ILE A 5 -25.89 -48.06 32.86
N PHE A 6 -25.60 -46.89 32.24
CA PHE A 6 -24.24 -46.48 31.86
C PHE A 6 -24.16 -44.96 31.62
N LEU A 7 -23.31 -44.29 32.41
CA LEU A 7 -22.84 -42.92 32.19
C LEU A 7 -21.99 -42.83 30.92
N PHE A 8 -22.19 -41.82 30.06
CA PHE A 8 -21.16 -41.02 29.36
C PHE A 8 -21.86 -40.01 28.42
N LEU A 9 -21.89 -38.72 28.78
CA LEU A 9 -20.99 -37.68 28.22
C LEU A 9 -21.28 -37.29 26.75
N LEU A 10 -21.91 -36.12 26.62
CA LEU A 10 -21.66 -35.07 25.63
C LEU A 10 -21.42 -35.49 24.18
N LEU A 11 -22.43 -35.36 23.32
CA LEU A 11 -22.22 -34.92 21.93
C LEU A 11 -23.38 -34.00 21.53
N PHE A 12 -23.52 -32.90 22.27
CA PHE A 12 -24.21 -31.71 21.80
C PHE A 12 -23.57 -31.31 20.47
N THR A 13 -24.40 -31.25 19.43
CA THR A 13 -24.36 -30.23 18.37
C THR A 13 -22.99 -29.57 18.19
N HIS A 14 -22.19 -30.09 17.27
CA HIS A 14 -21.10 -29.31 16.68
C HIS A 14 -21.74 -28.18 15.87
N CYS A 15 -22.09 -27.09 16.54
CA CYS A 15 -22.19 -25.81 15.87
C CYS A 15 -20.75 -25.43 15.56
N SER A 16 -20.31 -25.71 14.33
CA SER A 16 -19.13 -25.05 13.78
C SER A 16 -19.50 -23.58 13.71
N THR A 17 -19.10 -22.81 14.72
CA THR A 17 -19.02 -21.37 14.60
C THR A 17 -18.05 -21.14 13.45
N ALA A 18 -18.59 -20.81 12.28
CA ALA A 18 -17.79 -20.24 11.23
C ALA A 18 -17.26 -18.94 11.81
N ASP A 19 -16.01 -18.93 12.26
CA ASP A 19 -15.25 -17.72 12.51
C ASP A 19 -15.18 -16.99 11.16
N THR A 20 -16.20 -16.20 10.85
CA THR A 20 -16.16 -15.28 9.73
C THR A 20 -15.01 -14.33 10.02
N PRO A 21 -13.94 -14.30 9.21
CA PRO A 21 -12.90 -13.30 9.39
C PRO A 21 -13.59 -11.93 9.34
N LEU A 22 -13.50 -11.20 10.46
CA LEU A 22 -14.02 -9.84 10.54
C LEU A 22 -13.06 -8.97 9.73
N CYS A 23 -13.39 -8.79 8.46
CA CYS A 23 -12.61 -7.94 7.58
C CYS A 23 -12.67 -6.49 8.11
N PRO A 24 -11.51 -5.83 8.25
CA PRO A 24 -11.50 -4.43 8.64
C PRO A 24 -12.14 -3.59 7.54
N ASP A 25 -13.07 -2.71 7.93
CA ASP A 25 -13.66 -1.72 7.04
C ASP A 25 -12.62 -0.61 6.79
N LYS A 26 -11.89 -0.75 5.69
CA LYS A 26 -10.80 0.14 5.29
C LYS A 26 -11.00 0.59 3.85
N THR A 27 -10.83 1.88 3.65
CA THR A 27 -11.00 2.57 2.37
C THR A 27 -9.71 3.28 1.99
N CYS A 28 -9.61 3.76 0.75
CA CYS A 28 -8.44 4.55 0.34
C CYS A 28 -8.23 5.81 1.17
N ASP A 29 -9.27 6.38 1.79
CA ASP A 29 -9.17 7.55 2.67
C ASP A 29 -8.45 7.24 4.01
N ASP A 30 -8.29 5.96 4.35
CA ASP A 30 -7.54 5.52 5.54
C ASP A 30 -6.02 5.53 5.35
N TYR A 31 -5.52 5.75 4.12
CA TYR A 31 -4.10 5.65 3.78
C TYR A 31 -3.58 6.97 3.22
N ALA A 32 -2.36 7.36 3.60
CA ALA A 32 -1.76 8.59 3.12
C ALA A 32 -1.16 8.42 1.71
N THR A 33 -0.77 7.19 1.36
CA THR A 33 -0.07 6.89 0.11
C THR A 33 -0.57 5.59 -0.52
N GLN A 34 -0.41 5.50 -1.85
CA GLN A 34 -0.70 4.28 -2.61
C GLN A 34 0.09 3.08 -2.06
N ALA A 35 1.37 3.29 -1.72
CA ALA A 35 2.25 2.24 -1.22
C ALA A 35 1.79 1.65 0.13
N GLU A 36 1.26 2.49 1.03
CA GLU A 36 0.70 2.05 2.30
C GLU A 36 -0.58 1.24 2.09
N ALA A 37 -1.47 1.70 1.21
CA ALA A 37 -2.70 0.98 0.85
C ALA A 37 -2.38 -0.38 0.19
N GLN A 38 -1.42 -0.42 -0.73
CA GLN A 38 -0.98 -1.63 -1.38
C GLN A 38 -0.41 -2.64 -0.38
N ALA A 39 0.43 -2.20 0.56
CA ALA A 39 0.98 -3.09 1.57
C ALA A 39 -0.11 -3.73 2.46
N ALA A 40 -1.20 -2.99 2.72
CA ALA A 40 -2.35 -3.54 3.43
C ALA A 40 -3.12 -4.55 2.56
N PHE A 41 -3.45 -4.19 1.33
CA PHE A 41 -4.11 -5.08 0.37
C PHE A 41 -3.33 -6.38 0.16
N ASP A 42 -2.01 -6.31 -0.03
CA ASP A 42 -1.15 -7.47 -0.22
C ASP A 42 -1.12 -8.40 1.02
N ALA A 43 -1.33 -7.84 2.22
CA ALA A 43 -1.36 -8.61 3.46
C ALA A 43 -2.67 -9.41 3.62
N ASP A 44 -3.80 -8.88 3.15
CA ASP A 44 -5.09 -9.57 3.16
C ASP A 44 -6.02 -9.10 2.02
N PRO A 45 -5.79 -9.60 0.79
CA PRO A 45 -6.57 -9.17 -0.38
C PRO A 45 -8.01 -9.68 -0.31
N SER A 46 -8.26 -10.71 0.50
CA SER A 46 -9.61 -11.26 0.70
C SER A 46 -10.49 -10.36 1.55
N CYS A 47 -9.91 -9.64 2.51
CA CYS A 47 -10.63 -8.70 3.36
C CYS A 47 -10.54 -7.24 2.92
N LEU A 48 -9.53 -6.87 2.14
CA LEU A 48 -9.28 -5.49 1.73
C LEU A 48 -9.54 -5.26 0.23
N GLY A 49 -10.37 -6.09 -0.40
CA GLY A 49 -10.74 -5.96 -1.81
C GLY A 49 -11.26 -4.57 -2.19
N GLU A 50 -11.91 -3.86 -1.27
CA GLU A 50 -12.40 -2.48 -1.47
C GLU A 50 -11.29 -1.45 -1.73
N LEU A 51 -10.03 -1.78 -1.44
CA LEU A 51 -8.88 -0.94 -1.78
C LEU A 51 -8.54 -1.00 -3.28
N ASP A 52 -8.97 -2.04 -4.01
CA ASP A 52 -8.75 -2.28 -5.44
C ASP A 52 -10.10 -2.49 -6.15
N ASN A 53 -10.82 -1.40 -6.39
CA ASN A 53 -12.20 -1.44 -6.90
C ASN A 53 -12.31 -2.02 -8.32
N ASP A 54 -11.29 -1.85 -9.16
CA ASP A 54 -11.26 -2.36 -10.52
C ASP A 54 -10.56 -3.74 -10.63
N ASN A 55 -10.02 -4.26 -9.53
CA ASN A 55 -9.47 -5.60 -9.40
C ASN A 55 -8.31 -5.86 -10.36
N ASP A 56 -7.46 -4.86 -10.58
CA ASP A 56 -6.29 -4.96 -11.45
C ASP A 56 -5.01 -5.36 -10.67
N GLY A 57 -5.13 -5.49 -9.35
CA GLY A 57 -4.06 -5.81 -8.41
C GLY A 57 -3.37 -4.58 -7.83
N LYS A 58 -3.86 -3.36 -8.11
CA LYS A 58 -3.29 -2.10 -7.63
C LYS A 58 -4.26 -1.37 -6.71
N ALA A 59 -3.96 -1.38 -5.42
CA ALA A 59 -4.78 -0.70 -4.44
C ALA A 59 -4.63 0.83 -4.54
N CYS A 60 -5.75 1.54 -4.51
CA CYS A 60 -5.85 2.99 -4.31
C CYS A 60 -4.95 3.81 -5.25
N GLU A 61 -4.93 3.49 -6.55
CA GLU A 61 -4.07 4.12 -7.56
C GLU A 61 -4.18 5.65 -7.68
N HIS A 62 -5.26 6.23 -7.15
CA HIS A 62 -5.43 7.68 -7.12
C HIS A 62 -4.53 8.37 -6.09
N LEU A 63 -4.10 7.66 -5.05
CA LEU A 63 -3.20 8.20 -4.04
C LEU A 63 -1.80 8.40 -4.64
N THR A 64 -1.07 9.39 -4.13
CA THR A 64 0.34 9.53 -4.49
C THR A 64 1.15 8.42 -3.84
N ASP A 65 2.20 7.91 -4.48
CA ASP A 65 3.08 6.84 -3.96
C ASP A 65 3.92 7.26 -2.72
N GLY A 66 3.59 8.35 -2.04
CA GLY A 66 4.45 8.98 -1.03
C GLY A 66 5.74 9.57 -1.61
N THR A 67 5.98 9.36 -2.91
CA THR A 67 7.03 10.01 -3.65
C THR A 67 6.56 11.42 -3.94
N THR A 68 6.96 12.37 -3.09
CA THR A 68 7.01 13.78 -3.47
C THR A 68 7.59 13.85 -4.88
N PRO A 69 6.94 14.52 -5.85
CA PRO A 69 7.48 14.71 -7.18
C PRO A 69 8.89 15.31 -7.05
N GLY A 70 9.93 14.46 -7.14
CA GLY A 70 11.29 14.87 -6.80
C GLY A 70 12.16 13.99 -5.91
N THR A 71 11.66 12.95 -5.25
CA THR A 71 12.53 12.21 -4.30
C THR A 71 13.48 11.24 -5.00
N ASN A 72 13.14 10.79 -6.21
CA ASN A 72 13.96 9.87 -7.00
C ASN A 72 14.75 10.64 -8.05
N CYS A 73 15.72 11.44 -7.61
CA CYS A 73 16.63 12.12 -8.52
C CYS A 73 17.66 11.12 -9.06
N PRO A 74 17.70 10.84 -10.37
CA PRO A 74 18.79 10.06 -10.92
C PRO A 74 20.08 10.82 -10.66
N SER A 75 21.05 10.25 -9.95
CA SER A 75 22.33 10.95 -9.66
C SER A 75 23.23 11.06 -10.90
N THR A 76 22.75 10.62 -12.07
CA THR A 76 23.48 10.60 -13.34
C THR A 76 22.93 11.67 -14.28
N SER A 77 23.60 11.88 -15.42
CA SER A 77 23.20 12.80 -16.50
C SER A 77 21.74 12.68 -16.97
N SER A 78 21.03 11.62 -16.57
CA SER A 78 19.62 11.34 -16.81
C SER A 78 18.65 12.20 -15.98
N CYS A 79 19.13 12.97 -14.99
CA CYS A 79 18.29 13.81 -14.12
C CYS A 79 17.59 14.98 -14.82
N GLY A 80 17.85 15.20 -16.12
CA GLY A 80 17.20 16.23 -16.92
C GLY A 80 17.63 17.67 -16.61
N CYS A 81 18.69 17.87 -15.81
CA CYS A 81 19.18 19.19 -15.44
C CYS A 81 20.14 19.81 -16.48
N SER A 82 20.76 18.98 -17.32
CA SER A 82 21.72 19.39 -18.34
C SER A 82 21.15 20.42 -19.32
N GLY A 83 21.86 21.53 -19.54
CA GLY A 83 21.48 22.57 -20.50
C GLY A 83 20.44 23.58 -20.00
N LYS A 84 19.91 23.41 -18.78
CA LYS A 84 19.05 24.43 -18.16
C LYS A 84 19.87 25.68 -17.81
N LYS A 85 19.28 26.86 -18.10
CA LYS A 85 19.81 28.16 -17.64
C LYS A 85 19.47 28.37 -16.16
N LYS A 86 20.18 29.28 -15.50
CA LYS A 86 19.98 29.61 -14.08
C LYS A 86 18.51 29.83 -13.72
N ASP A 87 17.76 30.52 -14.57
CA ASP A 87 16.35 30.86 -14.35
C ASP A 87 15.41 29.64 -14.33
N ASN A 88 15.83 28.53 -14.95
CA ASN A 88 15.06 27.29 -15.01
C ASN A 88 15.77 26.12 -14.31
N CYS A 89 16.86 26.40 -13.59
CA CYS A 89 17.64 25.41 -12.85
C CYS A 89 17.23 25.45 -11.38
N GLY A 90 16.33 24.55 -11.00
CA GLY A 90 15.86 24.43 -9.64
C GLY A 90 14.88 23.27 -9.50
N GLY A 91 14.46 23.03 -8.27
CA GLY A 91 13.58 21.93 -7.91
C GLY A 91 14.30 20.85 -7.10
N PRO A 92 13.65 19.69 -6.96
CA PRO A 92 14.12 18.64 -6.07
C PRO A 92 15.38 17.94 -6.58
N CYS A 93 15.62 17.93 -7.90
CA CYS A 93 16.74 17.21 -8.52
C CYS A 93 17.81 18.07 -9.19
N CYS A 94 17.61 19.38 -9.30
CA CYS A 94 18.55 20.26 -10.00
C CYS A 94 19.06 21.37 -9.08
N GLU A 95 20.37 21.64 -9.15
CA GLU A 95 21.01 22.77 -8.49
C GLU A 95 21.93 23.54 -9.45
N TRP A 96 21.93 24.86 -9.29
CA TRP A 96 22.81 25.74 -10.06
C TRP A 96 24.13 25.94 -9.33
N THR A 97 25.22 25.47 -9.93
CA THR A 97 26.57 25.73 -9.44
C THR A 97 27.22 26.80 -10.30
N THR A 98 27.59 27.92 -9.68
CA THR A 98 28.30 29.01 -10.37
C THR A 98 29.60 28.48 -10.99
N GLY A 99 29.75 28.61 -12.30
CA GLY A 99 30.90 28.10 -13.07
C GLY A 99 30.67 26.74 -13.74
N SER A 100 29.86 25.86 -13.13
CA SER A 100 29.57 24.52 -13.68
C SER A 100 28.22 24.42 -14.39
N GLY A 101 27.32 25.37 -14.15
CA GLY A 101 25.97 25.38 -14.72
C GLY A 101 24.98 24.55 -13.88
N CYS A 102 23.89 24.11 -14.51
CA CYS A 102 22.84 23.33 -13.85
C CYS A 102 23.22 21.84 -13.81
N GLY A 103 23.26 21.25 -12.61
CA GLY A 103 23.60 19.85 -12.39
C GLY A 103 22.58 19.13 -11.51
N CYS A 104 22.69 17.79 -11.46
CA CYS A 104 21.94 17.00 -10.49
C CYS A 104 22.52 17.22 -9.09
N LYS A 105 21.67 17.15 -8.05
CA LYS A 105 22.09 17.13 -6.65
C LYS A 105 21.69 15.84 -5.95
#